data_AF-A0A2T6KFS5-F1
#
_entry.id   AF-A0A2T6KFS5-F1
#
_cell.length_a   1.000
_cell.length_b   1.000
_cell.length_c   1.000
_cell.angle_alpha   90.00
_cell.angle_beta   90.00
_cell.angle_gamma   90.00
#
_symmetry.space_group_name_H-M   'P 1'
#
loop_
_entity.id
_entity.type
_entity.pdbx_description
1 polymer ?
#
loop_
_entity_poly.entity_id
_entity_poly.type
_entity_poly.pdbx_seq_one_letter_code
_entity_poly.pdbx_strand_id
1 'polypeptide(L)' 'MRFGLSMIMIFAATAAAAHPGHWADVAGHDHWVAGAAIGLAGLAAIWGALKGKKAESDAEAEEEMEEEAA' A
#
# COMPACT_ATOMS: atom_id res chain seq x y z
N MET A 1 -21.02 33.53 21.06
CA MET A 1 -19.99 32.97 21.97
C MET A 1 -20.46 31.68 22.66
N ARG A 2 -21.59 31.69 23.37
CA ARG A 2 -22.19 30.49 24.02
C ARG A 2 -22.39 29.29 23.08
N PHE A 3 -22.96 29.49 21.90
CA PHE A 3 -23.21 28.39 20.93
C PHE A 3 -21.92 27.72 20.41
N GLY A 4 -20.88 28.53 20.14
CA GLY A 4 -19.58 28.00 19.70
C GLY A 4 -18.89 27.21 20.80
N LEU A 5 -18.95 27.70 22.05
CA LEU A 5 -18.40 26.99 23.21
C LEU A 5 -19.11 25.66 23.46
N SER A 6 -20.45 25.62 23.29
CA SER A 6 -21.23 24.38 23.40
C SER A 6 -20.85 23.36 22.32
N MET A 7 -20.70 23.79 21.07
CA MET A 7 -20.23 22.91 19.98
C MET A 7 -18.82 22.36 20.26
N ILE A 8 -17.90 23.21 20.70
CA ILE A 8 -16.52 22.81 21.03
C ILE A 8 -16.52 21.77 22.16
N MET A 9 -17.33 21.95 23.21
CA MET A 9 -17.41 20.99 24.32
C MET A 9 -18.05 19.65 23.90
N ILE A 10 -19.01 19.66 22.98
CA ILE A 10 -19.61 18.42 22.43
C ILE A 10 -18.56 17.61 21.66
N PHE A 11 -17.76 18.24 20.80
CA PHE A 11 -16.71 17.55 20.05
C PHE A 11 -15.50 17.20 20.91
N ALA A 12 -15.16 17.99 21.92
CA ALA A 12 -14.08 17.67 22.85
C ALA A 12 -14.43 16.46 23.75
N ALA A 13 -15.71 16.25 24.05
CA ALA A 13 -16.17 15.12 24.86
C ALA A 13 -16.01 13.75 24.15
N THR A 14 -15.88 13.71 22.82
CA THR A 14 -15.67 12.44 22.09
C THR A 14 -14.23 11.93 22.16
N ALA A 15 -13.28 12.74 22.67
CA ALA A 15 -11.88 12.32 22.84
C ALA A 15 -11.66 11.46 24.10
N ALA A 16 -12.64 11.42 25.02
CA ALA A 16 -12.54 10.64 26.25
C ALA A 16 -13.14 9.23 26.06
N ALA A 17 -12.23 8.27 25.85
CA ALA A 17 -12.44 6.82 26.01
C ALA A 17 -13.25 6.07 24.94
N ALA A 18 -12.75 6.05 23.71
CA ALA A 18 -12.76 4.77 22.97
C ALA A 18 -11.45 4.06 23.33
N HIS A 19 -11.50 2.99 24.12
CA HIS A 19 -10.36 2.07 24.16
C HIS A 19 -10.02 1.69 22.70
N PRO A 20 -8.74 1.63 22.31
CA PRO A 20 -8.36 1.20 20.96
C PRO A 20 -8.98 -0.16 20.55
N GLY A 21 -9.41 -0.96 21.53
CA GLY A 21 -10.08 -2.25 21.34
C GLY A 21 -11.33 -2.22 20.46
N HIS A 22 -12.14 -1.16 20.46
CA HIS A 22 -13.34 -1.13 19.58
C HIS A 22 -13.05 -0.74 18.14
N TRP A 23 -11.93 -0.07 17.86
CA TRP A 23 -11.46 0.15 16.48
C TRP A 23 -10.77 -1.08 15.91
N ALA A 24 -10.15 -1.90 16.77
CA ALA A 24 -9.63 -3.21 16.39
C ALA A 24 -10.73 -4.18 15.96
N ASP A 25 -11.92 -4.12 16.57
CA ASP A 25 -13.09 -4.90 16.11
C ASP A 25 -13.60 -4.44 14.73
N VAL A 26 -13.61 -3.13 14.46
CA VAL A 26 -14.08 -2.59 13.17
C VAL A 26 -13.07 -2.83 12.05
N ALA A 27 -11.77 -2.77 12.35
CA ALA A 27 -10.69 -3.14 11.44
C ALA A 27 -10.26 -4.60 11.67
N GLY A 28 -11.24 -5.51 11.76
CA GLY A 28 -11.02 -6.93 12.02
C GLY A 28 -9.90 -7.53 11.15
N HIS A 29 -9.25 -8.58 11.66
CA HIS A 29 -8.03 -9.19 11.12
C HIS A 29 -8.03 -9.34 9.59
N ASP A 30 -9.17 -9.67 8.98
CA ASP A 30 -9.33 -9.84 7.53
C ASP A 30 -8.98 -8.59 6.71
N HIS A 31 -9.23 -7.37 7.23
CA HIS A 31 -8.93 -6.13 6.52
C HIS A 31 -7.44 -5.84 6.43
N TRP A 32 -6.70 -6.08 7.52
CA TRP A 32 -5.24 -5.95 7.52
C TRP A 32 -4.56 -7.06 6.73
N VAL A 33 -5.10 -8.29 6.76
CA VAL A 33 -4.63 -9.41 5.93
C VAL A 33 -4.86 -9.11 4.44
N ALA A 34 -6.03 -8.58 4.08
CA ALA A 34 -6.31 -8.14 2.71
C ALA A 34 -5.35 -7.02 2.27
N GLY A 35 -5.12 -6.02 3.12
CA GLY A 35 -4.14 -4.97 2.86
C GLY A 35 -2.72 -5.51 2.66
N ALA A 36 -2.28 -6.44 3.50
CA ALA A 36 -0.99 -7.10 3.38
C ALA A 36 -0.87 -7.93 2.10
N ALA A 37 -1.92 -8.68 1.73
CA ALA A 37 -1.94 -9.48 0.51
C ALA A 37 -1.86 -8.61 -0.75
N ILE A 38 -2.60 -7.50 -0.79
CA ILE A 38 -2.54 -6.53 -1.89
C ILE A 38 -1.13 -5.90 -1.96
N GLY A 39 -0.56 -5.52 -0.82
CA GLY A 39 0.79 -4.97 -0.75
C GLY A 39 1.85 -5.94 -1.30
N LEU A 40 1.79 -7.21 -0.91
CA LEU A 40 2.69 -8.26 -1.40
C LEU A 40 2.53 -8.51 -2.90
N ALA A 41 1.29 -8.58 -3.39
CA ALA A 41 1.03 -8.75 -4.82
C ALA A 41 1.59 -7.57 -5.64
N GLY A 42 1.44 -6.33 -5.14
CA GLY A 42 2.01 -5.14 -5.78
C GLY A 42 3.54 -5.18 -5.84
N LEU A 43 4.20 -5.56 -4.74
CA LEU A 43 5.66 -5.71 -4.70
C LEU A 43 6.15 -6.78 -5.68
N ALA A 44 5.47 -7.93 -5.75
CA ALA A 44 5.80 -9.00 -6.68
C ALA A 44 5.62 -8.56 -8.14
N ALA A 45 4.55 -7.82 -8.45
CA ALA A 45 4.31 -7.30 -9.79
C ALA A 45 5.40 -6.29 -10.22
N ILE A 46 5.76 -5.36 -9.34
CA ILE A 46 6.84 -4.39 -9.61
C ILE A 46 8.16 -5.11 -9.82
N TRP A 47 8.49 -6.09 -8.97
CA TRP A 47 9.72 -6.87 -9.15
C TRP A 47 9.71 -7.64 -10.47
N GLY A 48 8.61 -8.32 -10.79
CA GLY A 48 8.46 -9.04 -12.07
C GLY A 48 8.68 -8.13 -13.28
N ALA A 49 8.07 -6.95 -13.29
CA ALA A 49 8.24 -5.97 -14.36
C ALA A 49 9.69 -5.46 -14.49
N LEU A 50 10.36 -5.19 -13.37
CA LEU A 50 11.77 -4.77 -13.37
C LEU A 50 12.71 -5.88 -13.87
N LYS A 51 12.44 -7.12 -13.51
CA LYS A 51 13.23 -8.28 -13.97
C LYS A 51 13.01 -8.53 -15.46
N GLY A 52 11.75 -8.45 -15.93
CA GLY A 52 11.41 -8.63 -17.34
C GLY A 52 12.13 -7.63 -18.24
N LYS A 53 12.09 -6.34 -17.90
CA LYS A 53 12.83 -5.30 -18.64
C LYS A 53 14.34 -5.54 -18.69
N LYS A 54 14.92 -6.07 -17.60
CA LYS A 54 16.35 -6.39 -17.58
C LYS A 54 16.67 -7.56 -18.51
N ALA A 55 15.84 -8.59 -18.51
CA ALA A 55 16.03 -9.76 -19.38
C ALA A 55 15.83 -9.41 -20.87
N GLU A 56 14.86 -8.56 -21.18
CA GLU A 56 14.62 -8.05 -22.54
C GLU A 56 15.82 -7.24 -23.05
N SER A 57 16.36 -6.34 -22.23
CA SER A 57 17.56 -5.57 -22.56
C SER A 57 18.82 -6.43 -22.74
N ASP A 58 18.95 -7.54 -22.01
CA ASP A 58 20.08 -8.47 -22.17
C ASP A 58 19.94 -9.26 -23.48
N ALA A 59 18.72 -9.73 -23.79
CA ALA A 59 18.44 -10.47 -25.01
C ALA A 59 18.64 -9.60 -26.26
N GLU A 60 18.21 -8.34 -26.24
CA GLU A 60 18.40 -7.41 -27.36
C GLU A 60 19.89 -7.09 -27.58
N ALA A 61 20.70 -7.04 -26.51
CA ALA A 61 22.15 -6.87 -26.61
C ALA A 61 22.86 -8.12 -27.15
N GLU A 62 22.37 -9.32 -26.82
CA GLU A 62 22.89 -10.58 -27.37
C GLU A 62 22.52 -10.75 -28.85
N GLU A 63 21.31 -10.38 -29.28
CA GLU A 63 20.90 -10.41 -30.69
C GLU A 63 21.69 -9.41 -31.55
N GLU A 64 21.95 -8.18 -31.08
CA GLU A 64 22.82 -7.22 -31.78
C GLU A 64 24.25 -7.75 -31.95
N MET A 65 24.80 -8.44 -30.93
CA MET A 65 26.15 -9.01 -31.01
C MET A 65 26.24 -10.21 -31.96
N GLU A 66 25.19 -11.01 -32.10
CA GLU A 66 25.14 -12.11 -33.09
C GLU A 66 24.96 -11.58 -34.51
N GLU A 67 24.22 -10.49 -34.71
CA GLU A 67 24.01 -9.87 -36.03
C GLU A 67 25.25 -9.12 -36.53
N GLU A 68 26.07 -8.53 -35.64
CA GLU A 68 27.35 -7.88 -36.01
C GLU A 68 28.49 -8.88 -36.28
N ALA A 69 28.37 -10.13 -35.81
CA ALA A 69 29.38 -11.18 -35.97
C ALA A 69 29.20 -12.08 -37.22
N ALA A 70 28.09 -11.92 -37.96
CA ALA A 70 27.74 -12.69 -39.18
C ALA A 70 28.07 -11.94 -40.48
#